data_AF-A0A0G2GZM9-F1
#
_entry.id   AF-A0A0G2GZM9-F1
#
_cell.length_a   1.000
_cell.length_b   1.000
_cell.length_c   1.000
_cell.angle_alpha   90.00
_cell.angle_beta   90.00
_cell.angle_gamma   90.00
#
_symmetry.space_group_name_H-M   'P 1'
#
loop_
_entity.id
_entity.type
_entity.pdbx_description
1 polymer ?
#
loop_
_entity_poly.entity_id
_entity_poly.type
_entity_poly.pdbx_seq_one_letter_code
_entity_poly.pdbx_strand_id
1 'polypeptide(L)'
;MTYNDLAPWQQDNEYILTSYRPLSRSYARSILSVPSLHNQTVNIWTHLLGLVFFASLAHHLWRTLAPLYATATHEDVVVFACFFAGCFCCLACSSAYHTFMNHSERVYERWLLLDFLGILCLIAGSWVPGVYYGFYCQRADAKFYLTLVSG
;
A
#
# COMPACT_ATOMS: atom_id res chain seq x y z
N MET A 1 -1.69 -19.87 -18.14
CA MET A 1 -0.33 -20.41 -18.40
C MET A 1 0.13 -21.21 -17.20
N THR A 2 1.04 -22.16 -17.41
CA THR A 2 1.75 -22.89 -16.35
C THR A 2 3.02 -22.15 -15.91
N TYR A 3 3.61 -22.53 -14.79
CA TYR A 3 4.87 -21.94 -14.30
C TYR A 3 6.01 -22.06 -15.33
N ASN A 4 6.10 -23.20 -16.01
CA ASN A 4 7.15 -23.46 -17.00
C ASN A 4 7.00 -22.64 -18.29
N ASP A 5 5.81 -22.06 -18.54
CA ASP A 5 5.57 -21.20 -19.70
C ASP A 5 6.01 -19.73 -19.44
N LEU A 6 6.37 -19.40 -18.21
CA LEU A 6 6.71 -18.04 -17.80
C LEU A 6 8.11 -17.61 -18.25
N ALA A 7 8.27 -16.32 -18.48
CA ALA A 7 9.60 -15.73 -18.58
C ALA A 7 10.33 -15.83 -17.23
N PRO A 8 11.67 -15.94 -17.20
CA PRO A 8 12.43 -16.11 -15.95
C PRO A 8 12.13 -15.08 -14.86
N TRP A 9 11.92 -13.81 -15.22
CA TRP A 9 11.59 -12.73 -14.27
C TRP A 9 10.15 -12.81 -13.72
N GLN A 10 9.27 -13.64 -14.30
CA GLN A 10 7.91 -13.87 -13.82
C GLN A 10 7.80 -15.09 -12.90
N GLN A 11 8.86 -15.91 -12.80
CA GLN A 11 8.90 -17.16 -12.04
C GLN A 11 9.16 -16.90 -10.55
N ASP A 12 8.18 -16.26 -9.88
CA ASP A 12 8.29 -15.85 -8.48
C ASP A 12 8.15 -17.00 -7.47
N ASN A 13 7.23 -17.94 -7.72
CA ASN A 13 6.91 -19.02 -6.81
C ASN A 13 6.64 -20.34 -7.56
N GLU A 14 7.60 -21.26 -7.51
CA GLU A 14 7.52 -22.58 -8.15
C GLU A 14 6.38 -23.48 -7.66
N TYR A 15 5.80 -23.20 -6.49
CA TYR A 15 4.68 -23.97 -5.93
C TYR A 15 3.32 -23.57 -6.51
N ILE A 16 3.23 -22.41 -7.17
CA ILE A 16 2.04 -22.03 -7.94
C ILE A 16 2.23 -22.57 -9.35
N LEU A 17 1.48 -23.62 -9.69
CA LEU A 17 1.75 -24.39 -10.91
C LEU A 17 1.05 -23.84 -12.16
N THR A 18 -0.09 -23.18 -12.01
CA THR A 18 -0.98 -22.81 -13.12
C THR A 18 -1.68 -21.47 -12.91
N SER A 19 -2.55 -21.10 -13.86
CA SER A 19 -3.40 -19.91 -13.81
C SER A 19 -2.62 -18.58 -13.81
N TYR A 20 -1.39 -18.60 -14.34
CA TYR A 20 -0.66 -17.36 -14.62
C TYR A 20 -1.24 -16.62 -15.80
N ARG A 21 -1.17 -15.29 -15.71
CA ARG A 21 -1.54 -14.38 -16.80
C ARG A 21 -0.42 -14.31 -17.85
N PRO A 22 -0.79 -14.26 -19.15
CA PRO A 22 0.17 -14.02 -20.21
C PRO A 22 0.72 -12.60 -20.18
N LEU A 23 1.85 -12.41 -20.86
CA LEU A 23 2.43 -11.10 -21.10
C LEU A 23 1.44 -10.20 -21.85
N SER A 24 1.00 -9.14 -21.18
CA SER A 24 0.01 -8.22 -21.73
C SER A 24 0.63 -7.19 -22.63
N ARG A 25 1.85 -6.71 -22.30
CA ARG A 25 2.51 -5.53 -22.89
C ARG A 25 1.55 -4.32 -23.03
N SER A 26 0.56 -4.25 -22.17
CA SER A 26 -0.52 -3.27 -22.24
C SER A 26 -1.17 -3.09 -20.87
N TYR A 27 -1.08 -1.87 -20.34
CA TYR A 27 -1.77 -1.50 -19.10
C TYR A 27 -3.27 -1.75 -19.18
N ALA A 28 -3.91 -1.40 -20.30
CA ALA A 28 -5.34 -1.62 -20.49
C ALA A 28 -5.73 -3.11 -20.38
N ARG A 29 -4.98 -4.01 -21.03
CA ARG A 29 -5.23 -5.46 -20.92
C ARG A 29 -5.01 -5.98 -19.50
N SER A 30 -4.01 -5.46 -18.78
CA SER A 30 -3.76 -5.80 -17.38
C SER A 30 -4.90 -5.34 -16.46
N ILE A 31 -5.47 -4.15 -16.68
CA ILE A 31 -6.65 -3.66 -15.94
C ILE A 31 -7.87 -4.53 -16.25
N LEU A 32 -8.11 -4.82 -17.53
CA LEU A 32 -9.24 -5.65 -17.95
C LEU A 32 -9.15 -7.09 -17.41
N SER A 33 -7.98 -7.55 -16.93
CA SER A 33 -7.84 -8.87 -16.30
C SER A 33 -8.25 -8.88 -14.81
N VAL A 34 -8.37 -7.74 -14.14
CA VAL A 34 -8.69 -7.64 -12.70
C VAL A 34 -9.95 -8.44 -12.28
N PRO A 35 -11.06 -8.42 -13.03
CA PRO A 35 -12.25 -9.22 -12.67
C PRO A 35 -12.10 -10.72 -13.01
N SER A 36 -11.02 -11.14 -13.68
CA SER A 36 -10.81 -12.53 -14.09
C SER A 36 -10.11 -13.35 -12.99
N LEU A 37 -10.32 -14.67 -12.99
CA LEU A 37 -9.63 -15.59 -12.08
C LEU A 37 -8.23 -15.94 -12.61
N HIS A 38 -7.21 -15.69 -11.80
CA HIS A 38 -5.81 -16.01 -12.05
C HIS A 38 -5.02 -16.02 -10.73
N ASN A 39 -3.74 -16.39 -10.78
CA ASN A 39 -2.86 -16.52 -9.60
C ASN A 39 -2.60 -15.24 -8.79
N GLN A 40 -3.15 -14.09 -9.23
CA GLN A 40 -2.98 -12.78 -8.60
C GLN A 40 -4.31 -12.13 -8.23
N THR A 41 -5.45 -12.80 -8.50
CA THR A 41 -6.78 -12.23 -8.22
C THR A 41 -6.91 -11.86 -6.75
N VAL A 42 -6.57 -12.78 -5.83
CA VAL A 42 -6.64 -12.50 -4.38
C VAL A 42 -5.72 -11.35 -4.00
N ASN A 43 -4.47 -11.34 -4.47
CA ASN A 43 -3.51 -10.26 -4.17
C ASN A 43 -4.01 -8.88 -4.63
N ILE A 44 -4.64 -8.79 -5.81
CA ILE A 44 -5.22 -7.53 -6.29
C ILE A 44 -6.39 -7.11 -5.40
N TRP A 45 -7.36 -8.01 -5.19
CA TRP A 45 -8.61 -7.68 -4.51
C TRP A 45 -8.44 -7.42 -3.02
N THR A 46 -7.54 -8.12 -2.32
CA THR A 46 -7.27 -7.86 -0.90
C THR A 46 -6.76 -6.44 -0.67
N HIS A 47 -5.82 -5.96 -1.49
CA HIS A 47 -5.28 -4.60 -1.39
C HIS A 47 -6.26 -3.54 -1.89
N LEU A 48 -7.05 -3.81 -2.95
CA LEU A 48 -8.08 -2.87 -3.42
C LEU A 48 -9.19 -2.69 -2.39
N LEU A 49 -9.69 -3.78 -1.82
CA LEU A 49 -10.70 -3.73 -0.76
C LEU A 49 -10.13 -3.08 0.50
N GLY A 50 -8.87 -3.36 0.83
CA GLY A 50 -8.15 -2.66 1.90
C GLY A 50 -8.11 -1.14 1.66
N LEU A 51 -7.79 -0.71 0.44
CA LEU A 51 -7.74 0.71 0.08
C LEU A 51 -9.10 1.38 0.27
N VAL A 52 -10.18 0.75 -0.20
CA VAL A 52 -11.56 1.24 -0.01
C VAL A 52 -11.93 1.28 1.47
N PHE A 53 -11.56 0.27 2.24
CA PHE A 53 -11.80 0.21 3.68
C PHE A 53 -11.11 1.37 4.40
N PHE A 54 -9.80 1.56 4.22
CA PHE A 54 -9.05 2.62 4.89
C PHE A 54 -9.50 4.01 4.43
N ALA A 55 -9.89 4.19 3.17
CA ALA A 55 -10.45 5.46 2.68
C ALA A 55 -11.80 5.76 3.35
N SER A 56 -12.66 4.75 3.46
CA SER A 56 -13.96 4.86 4.14
C SER A 56 -13.78 5.15 5.63
N LEU A 57 -12.80 4.50 6.27
CA LEU A 57 -12.45 4.71 7.67
C LEU A 57 -11.92 6.14 7.90
N ALA A 58 -11.00 6.62 7.07
CA ALA A 58 -10.47 7.97 7.14
C ALA A 58 -11.59 9.02 7.02
N HIS A 59 -12.48 8.84 6.04
CA HIS A 59 -13.64 9.72 5.83
C HIS A 59 -14.64 9.67 6.99
N HIS A 60 -14.87 8.48 7.55
CA HIS A 60 -15.73 8.32 8.72
C HIS A 60 -15.14 9.03 9.94
N LEU A 61 -13.88 8.78 10.26
CA LEU A 61 -13.17 9.41 11.39
C LEU A 61 -13.09 10.92 11.23
N TRP A 62 -12.81 11.43 10.03
CA TRP A 62 -12.83 12.87 9.78
C TRP A 62 -14.20 13.46 10.10
N ARG A 63 -15.29 12.84 9.65
CA ARG A 63 -16.65 13.35 9.90
C ARG A 63 -17.09 13.23 11.35
N THR A 64 -16.66 12.21 12.08
CA THR A 64 -17.05 12.01 13.47
C THR A 64 -16.20 12.82 14.43
N LEU A 65 -14.90 12.94 14.17
CA LEU A 65 -13.97 13.65 15.05
C LEU A 65 -13.92 15.15 14.73
N ALA A 66 -13.96 15.60 13.48
CA ALA A 66 -13.87 17.05 13.19
C ALA A 66 -14.87 17.93 13.97
N PRO A 67 -16.14 17.52 14.21
CA PRO A 67 -17.08 18.31 15.03
C PRO A 67 -16.85 18.19 16.54
N LEU A 68 -16.31 17.06 17.01
CA LEU A 68 -16.05 16.80 18.43
C LEU A 68 -14.82 17.54 18.95
N TYR A 69 -13.95 17.98 18.05
CA TYR A 69 -12.70 18.64 18.38
C TYR A 69 -12.72 20.12 18.03
N ALA A 70 -13.46 20.93 18.80
CA ALA A 70 -13.18 22.37 18.89
C ALA A 70 -11.77 22.65 19.49
N THR A 71 -11.05 21.62 19.93
CA THR A 71 -9.74 21.63 20.60
C THR A 71 -8.66 20.79 19.89
N ALA A 72 -8.94 20.15 18.74
CA ALA A 72 -7.89 19.39 18.03
C ALA A 72 -6.79 20.34 17.58
N THR A 73 -5.55 19.96 17.89
CA THR A 73 -4.40 20.69 17.38
C THR A 73 -4.16 20.32 15.92
N HIS A 74 -3.51 21.21 15.19
CA HIS A 74 -3.03 20.88 13.84
C HIS A 74 -2.10 19.66 13.85
N GLU A 75 -1.39 19.41 14.96
CA GLU A 75 -0.53 18.24 15.13
C GLU A 75 -1.33 16.94 15.10
N ASP A 76 -2.47 16.86 15.79
CA ASP A 76 -3.34 15.67 15.79
C ASP A 76 -3.80 15.30 14.37
N VAL A 77 -4.15 16.30 13.56
CA VAL A 77 -4.57 16.07 12.16
C VAL A 77 -3.39 15.56 11.32
N VAL A 78 -2.21 16.14 11.50
CA VAL A 78 -1.01 15.74 10.74
C VAL A 78 -0.59 14.31 11.06
N VAL A 79 -0.59 13.90 12.34
CA VAL A 79 -0.13 12.55 12.71
C VAL A 79 -1.05 11.45 12.16
N PHE A 80 -2.37 11.67 12.16
CA PHE A 80 -3.31 10.76 11.50
C PHE A 80 -3.19 10.79 9.98
N ALA A 81 -2.97 11.97 9.39
CA ALA A 81 -2.77 12.09 7.95
C ALA A 81 -1.52 11.32 7.47
N CYS A 82 -0.42 11.34 8.24
CA CYS A 82 0.77 10.53 7.94
C CYS A 82 0.47 9.03 7.90
N PHE A 83 -0.29 8.52 8.88
CA PHE A 83 -0.71 7.11 8.90
C PHE A 83 -1.56 6.75 7.68
N PHE A 84 -2.64 7.50 7.41
CA PHE A 84 -3.52 7.21 6.28
C PHE A 84 -2.82 7.36 4.93
N ALA A 85 -1.92 8.35 4.78
CA ALA A 85 -1.10 8.50 3.58
C ALA A 85 -0.20 7.27 3.37
N GLY A 86 0.41 6.75 4.44
CA GLY A 86 1.18 5.50 4.39
C GLY A 86 0.32 4.30 3.96
N CYS A 87 -0.86 4.13 4.55
CA CYS A 87 -1.82 3.10 4.14
C CYS A 87 -2.20 3.21 2.66
N PHE A 88 -2.57 4.40 2.20
CA PHE A 88 -2.99 4.60 0.81
C PHE A 88 -1.85 4.36 -0.17
N CYS A 89 -0.64 4.83 0.15
CA CYS A 89 0.55 4.57 -0.66
C CYS A 89 0.81 3.06 -0.79
N CYS A 90 0.86 2.35 0.33
CA CYS A 90 1.11 0.91 0.36
C CYS A 90 0.06 0.12 -0.42
N LEU A 91 -1.22 0.32 -0.11
CA LEU A 91 -2.32 -0.45 -0.71
C LEU A 91 -2.45 -0.15 -2.20
N ALA A 92 -2.32 1.11 -2.62
CA ALA A 92 -2.38 1.49 -4.02
C ALA A 92 -1.17 0.96 -4.82
N CYS A 93 0.04 1.06 -4.29
CA CYS A 93 1.24 0.52 -4.95
C CYS A 93 1.18 -1.00 -5.09
N SER A 94 0.73 -1.71 -4.04
CA SER A 94 0.58 -3.16 -4.08
C SER A 94 -0.50 -3.62 -5.06
N SER A 95 -1.69 -3.00 -5.02
CA SER A 95 -2.75 -3.28 -6.01
C SER A 95 -2.27 -3.01 -7.44
N ALA A 96 -1.52 -1.93 -7.67
CA ALA A 96 -0.96 -1.60 -8.96
C ALA A 96 0.10 -2.63 -9.40
N TYR A 97 1.02 -3.03 -8.53
CA TYR A 97 2.01 -4.07 -8.82
C TYR A 97 1.35 -5.37 -9.23
N HIS A 98 0.45 -5.90 -8.39
CA HIS A 98 -0.25 -7.14 -8.70
C HIS A 98 -1.13 -7.02 -9.95
N THR A 99 -1.64 -5.83 -10.29
CA THR A 99 -2.37 -5.61 -11.55
C THR A 99 -1.43 -5.63 -12.75
N PHE A 100 -0.29 -4.94 -12.68
CA PHE A 100 0.59 -4.66 -13.82
C PHE A 100 1.78 -5.59 -13.97
N MET A 101 2.00 -6.52 -13.04
CA MET A 101 3.15 -7.45 -13.07
C MET A 101 3.23 -8.30 -14.34
N ASN A 102 2.13 -8.51 -15.07
CA ASN A 102 2.14 -9.24 -16.35
C ASN A 102 2.43 -8.35 -17.58
N HIS A 103 2.81 -7.08 -17.41
CA HIS A 103 3.01 -6.15 -18.52
C HIS A 103 4.28 -6.44 -19.34
N SER A 104 5.44 -6.20 -18.72
CA SER A 104 6.78 -6.37 -19.28
C SER A 104 7.79 -6.30 -18.13
N GLU A 105 8.96 -6.91 -18.28
CA GLU A 105 10.02 -6.95 -17.25
C GLU A 105 10.31 -5.57 -16.62
N ARG A 106 10.55 -4.54 -17.43
CA ARG A 106 10.79 -3.17 -16.93
C ARG A 106 9.64 -2.59 -16.10
N VAL A 107 8.40 -2.96 -16.42
CA VAL A 107 7.20 -2.47 -15.69
C VAL A 107 7.01 -3.29 -14.41
N TYR A 108 7.28 -4.59 -14.47
CA TYR A 108 7.32 -5.48 -13.31
C TYR A 108 8.30 -4.96 -12.25
N GLU A 109 9.57 -4.72 -12.62
CA GLU A 109 10.61 -4.26 -11.68
C GLU A 109 10.27 -2.92 -11.04
N ARG A 110 9.75 -1.98 -11.84
CA ARG A 110 9.37 -0.64 -11.35
C ARG A 110 8.24 -0.69 -10.35
N TRP A 111 7.18 -1.44 -10.66
CA TRP A 111 6.06 -1.57 -9.73
C TRP A 111 6.42 -2.40 -8.50
N LEU A 112 7.28 -3.41 -8.64
CA LEU A 112 7.82 -4.17 -7.51
C LEU A 112 8.58 -3.25 -6.56
N LEU A 113 9.42 -2.35 -7.08
CA LEU A 113 10.12 -1.36 -6.26
C LEU A 113 9.15 -0.40 -5.57
N LEU A 114 8.12 0.07 -6.27
CA LEU A 114 7.09 0.94 -5.68
C LEU A 114 6.25 0.23 -4.62
N ASP A 115 5.99 -1.06 -4.78
CA ASP A 115 5.30 -1.89 -3.78
C ASP A 115 6.13 -1.99 -2.50
N PHE A 116 7.43 -2.29 -2.62
CA PHE A 116 8.36 -2.25 -1.48
C PHE A 116 8.44 -0.87 -0.83
N LEU A 117 8.52 0.20 -1.62
CA LEU A 117 8.50 1.57 -1.09
C LEU A 117 7.20 1.87 -0.35
N GLY A 118 6.06 1.37 -0.85
CA GLY A 118 4.77 1.47 -0.20
C GLY A 118 4.77 0.88 1.21
N ILE A 119 5.37 -0.30 1.39
CA ILE A 119 5.55 -0.92 2.71
C ILE A 119 6.36 -0.01 3.64
N LEU A 120 7.46 0.58 3.16
CA LEU A 120 8.27 1.52 3.94
C LEU A 120 7.47 2.77 4.34
N CYS A 121 6.68 3.33 3.42
CA CYS A 121 5.80 4.46 3.70
C CYS A 121 4.75 4.12 4.78
N LEU A 122 4.16 2.92 4.72
CA LEU A 122 3.21 2.48 5.74
C LEU A 122 3.87 2.31 7.10
N ILE A 123 5.06 1.69 7.17
CA ILE A 123 5.82 1.55 8.41
C ILE A 123 6.11 2.94 8.99
N ALA A 124 6.75 3.83 8.22
CA ALA A 124 7.09 5.17 8.68
C ALA A 124 5.84 5.95 9.13
N GLY A 125 4.77 5.94 8.33
CA GLY A 125 3.50 6.61 8.64
C GLY A 125 2.82 6.08 9.89
N SER A 126 2.97 4.79 10.21
CA SER A 126 2.40 4.17 11.41
C SER A 126 3.15 4.53 12.69
N TRP A 127 4.45 4.78 12.59
CA TRP A 127 5.26 5.21 13.73
C TRP A 127 4.94 6.64 14.17
N VAL A 128 4.52 7.52 13.26
CA VAL A 128 4.23 8.93 13.56
C VAL A 128 3.19 9.11 14.69
N PRO A 129 1.96 8.58 14.59
CA PRO A 129 0.99 8.70 15.69
C PRO A 129 1.40 7.88 16.92
N GLY A 130 2.05 6.72 16.72
CA GLY A 130 2.52 5.88 17.83
C GLY A 130 3.52 6.60 18.73
N VAL A 131 4.51 7.27 18.14
CA VAL A 131 5.51 8.07 18.87
C VAL A 131 4.88 9.34 19.44
N TYR A 132 4.05 10.04 18.67
CA TYR A 132 3.39 11.27 19.11
C TYR A 132 2.53 11.06 20.37
N TYR A 133 1.68 10.04 20.37
CA TYR A 133 0.83 9.74 21.52
C TYR A 133 1.57 8.95 22.62
N GLY A 134 2.52 8.08 22.26
CA GLY A 134 3.32 7.32 23.23
C GLY A 134 4.22 8.19 24.11
N PHE A 135 4.75 9.28 23.55
CA PHE A 135 5.60 10.25 24.24
C PHE A 135 4.90 11.61 24.44
N TYR A 136 3.58 11.61 24.61
CA TYR A 136 2.76 12.83 24.65
C TYR A 136 3.26 13.87 25.68
N CYS A 137 3.70 13.40 26.86
CA CYS A 137 4.27 14.24 27.93
C CYS A 137 5.79 14.49 27.80
N GLN A 138 6.47 13.78 26.90
CA GLN A 138 7.94 13.76 26.74
C GLN A 138 8.31 14.21 25.32
N ARG A 139 8.02 15.48 25.01
CA ARG A 139 8.12 16.02 23.64
C ARG A 139 9.53 16.01 23.04
N ALA A 140 10.58 16.01 23.87
CA ALA A 140 11.96 15.88 23.40
C ALA A 140 12.24 14.48 22.83
N ASP A 141 11.80 13.44 23.54
CA ASP A 141 11.95 12.04 23.12
C ASP A 141 11.10 11.76 21.88
N ALA A 142 9.87 12.30 21.83
CA ALA A 142 9.02 12.22 20.64
C ALA A 142 9.72 12.77 19.39
N LYS A 143 10.35 13.95 19.49
CA LYS A 143 11.09 14.56 18.38
C LYS A 143 12.30 13.72 17.98
N PHE A 144 13.07 13.22 18.95
CA PHE A 144 14.21 12.36 18.68
C PHE A 144 13.82 11.12 17.87
N TYR A 145 12.81 10.37 18.32
CA TYR A 145 12.34 9.19 17.61
C TYR A 145 11.72 9.50 16.24
N LEU A 146 10.94 10.59 16.11
CA LEU A 146 10.40 11.00 14.82
C LEU A 146 11.51 11.35 13.81
N THR A 147 12.57 12.05 14.24
CA THR A 147 13.70 12.35 13.34
C THR A 147 14.43 11.11 12.87
N LEU A 148 14.58 10.09 13.73
CA LEU A 148 15.24 8.83 13.38
C LEU A 148 14.44 8.02 12.35
N VAL A 149 13.11 8.09 12.39
CA VAL A 149 12.23 7.39 11.44
C VAL A 149 12.08 8.15 10.11
N SER A 150 12.35 9.47 10.12
CA SER A 150 12.15 10.36 8.98
C SER A 150 13.42 10.67 8.17
N GLY A 151 14.60 10.35 8.69
CA GLY A 151 15.92 10.64 8.11
C GLY A 151 16.65 9.38 7.69
#